data_AF-A0A974ASQ5-F1
#
_entry.id   AF-A0A974ASQ5-F1
#
_cell.length_a   1.000
_cell.length_b   1.000
_cell.length_c   1.000
_cell.angle_alpha   90.00
_cell.angle_beta   90.00
_cell.angle_gamma   90.00
#
_symmetry.space_group_name_H-M   'P 1'
#
loop_
_entity.id
_entity.type
_entity.pdbx_description
1 polymer ?
#
loop_
_entity_poly.entity_id
_entity_poly.type
_entity_poly.pdbx_seq_one_letter_code
_entity_poly.pdbx_strand_id
1 'polypeptide(L)' 'MVDEDGAVVIPKELVELVAHEGAEHELHESWVFTEVERGVRLPGLSPPDGEAEARYGAWRSRAC' A
#
# COMPACT_ATOMS: atom_id res chain seq x y z
N MET A 1 -4.23 12.82 -12.74
CA MET A 1 -4.54 13.17 -11.33
C MET A 1 -3.70 14.38 -10.95
N VAL A 2 -4.19 15.26 -10.08
CA VAL A 2 -3.47 16.48 -9.68
C VAL A 2 -3.72 16.75 -8.19
N ASP A 3 -2.66 17.01 -7.46
CA ASP A 3 -2.65 17.38 -6.03
C ASP A 3 -1.48 18.33 -5.72
N GLU A 4 -1.11 18.46 -4.44
CA GLU A 4 -0.03 19.34 -3.98
C GLU A 4 1.37 18.85 -4.40
N ASP A 5 1.54 17.55 -4.69
CA ASP A 5 2.81 16.96 -5.12
C ASP A 5 3.00 17.06 -6.65
N GLY A 6 1.93 17.30 -7.40
CA GLY A 6 1.98 17.68 -8.81
C GLY A 6 0.89 17.08 -9.67
N ALA A 7 1.25 16.70 -10.91
CA ALA A 7 0.32 16.15 -11.88
C ALA A 7 0.86 14.85 -12.50
N VAL A 8 0.01 13.82 -12.53
CA VAL A 8 0.30 12.53 -13.16
C VAL A 8 -0.64 12.29 -14.34
N VAL A 9 -0.05 11.95 -15.50
CA VAL A 9 -0.76 11.57 -16.72
C VAL A 9 -0.73 10.05 -16.86
N ILE A 10 -1.91 9.42 -16.87
CA ILE A 10 -2.06 7.97 -17.02
C ILE A 10 -2.53 7.69 -18.47
N PRO A 11 -1.80 6.85 -19.25
CA PRO A 11 -2.28 6.39 -20.55
C PRO A 11 -3.66 5.74 -20.42
N LYS A 12 -4.55 5.99 -21.39
CA LYS A 12 -5.95 5.57 -21.31
C LYS A 12 -6.10 4.06 -21.11
N GLU A 13 -5.22 3.29 -21.73
CA GLU A 13 -5.20 1.83 -21.69
C GLU A 13 -4.79 1.27 -20.31
N LEU A 14 -4.19 2.10 -19.46
CA LEU A 14 -3.70 1.72 -18.13
C LEU A 14 -4.58 2.24 -16.99
N VAL A 15 -5.65 3.00 -17.28
CA VAL A 15 -6.47 3.63 -16.22
C VAL A 15 -7.03 2.61 -15.24
N GLU A 16 -7.59 1.50 -15.73
CA GLU A 16 -8.15 0.45 -14.88
C GLU A 16 -7.07 -0.24 -14.03
N LEU A 17 -5.90 -0.53 -14.62
CA LEU A 17 -4.78 -1.12 -13.90
C LEU A 17 -4.30 -0.20 -12.79
N VAL A 18 -4.07 1.07 -13.10
CA VAL A 18 -3.55 2.05 -12.12
C VAL A 18 -4.57 2.32 -11.01
N ALA A 19 -5.86 2.37 -11.33
CA ALA A 19 -6.90 2.53 -10.33
C ALA A 19 -6.96 1.34 -9.36
N HIS A 20 -6.88 0.11 -9.88
CA HIS A 20 -6.88 -1.11 -9.08
C HIS A 20 -5.60 -1.23 -8.22
N GLU A 21 -4.43 -1.22 -8.84
CA GLU A 21 -3.16 -1.38 -8.14
C GLU A 21 -2.88 -0.22 -7.18
N GLY A 22 -3.32 1.00 -7.53
CA GLY A 22 -3.23 2.17 -6.65
C GLY A 22 -4.00 1.98 -5.35
N ALA A 23 -5.26 1.54 -5.42
CA ALA A 23 -6.07 1.28 -4.23
C ALA A 23 -5.49 0.13 -3.37
N GLU A 24 -4.97 -0.93 -4.01
CA GLU A 24 -4.31 -2.04 -3.30
C GLU A 24 -3.03 -1.58 -2.61
N HIS A 25 -2.27 -0.67 -3.23
CA HIS A 25 -1.07 -0.10 -2.65
C HIS A 25 -1.39 0.81 -1.47
N GLU A 26 -2.36 1.72 -1.59
CA GLU A 26 -2.82 2.59 -0.50
C GLU A 26 -3.29 1.78 0.72
N LEU A 27 -3.97 0.66 0.50
CA LEU A 27 -4.40 -0.25 1.58
C LEU A 27 -3.19 -0.88 2.30
N HIS A 28 -2.19 -1.33 1.54
CA HIS A 28 -0.96 -1.88 2.10
C HIS A 28 -0.17 -0.81 2.87
N GLU A 29 0.00 0.39 2.30
CA GLU A 29 0.69 1.50 2.95
C GLU A 29 -0.01 1.94 4.23
N SER A 30 -1.34 1.95 4.26
CA SER A 30 -2.13 2.24 5.47
C SER A 30 -1.84 1.25 6.60
N TRP A 31 -1.68 -0.04 6.26
CA TRP A 31 -1.26 -1.05 7.23
C TRP A 31 0.20 -0.86 7.67
N VAL A 32 1.12 -0.61 6.73
CA VAL A 32 2.54 -0.33 7.05
C VAL A 32 2.66 0.85 7.99
N PHE A 33 1.90 1.93 7.74
CA PHE A 33 1.88 3.12 8.60
C PHE A 33 1.43 2.77 10.03
N THR A 34 0.34 2.00 10.17
CA THR A 34 -0.16 1.52 11.47
C THR A 34 0.91 0.71 12.22
N GLU A 35 1.69 -0.11 11.52
CA GLU A 35 2.76 -0.91 12.14
C GLU A 35 3.97 -0.06 12.55
N VAL A 36 4.30 0.96 11.75
CA VAL A 36 5.33 1.94 12.12
C VAL A 36 4.90 2.74 13.35
N GLU A 37 3.63 3.17 13.44
CA GLU A 37 3.09 3.84 14.63
C GLU A 37 3.16 2.95 15.89
N ARG A 38 3.09 1.63 15.72
CA ARG A 38 3.28 0.64 16.80
C ARG A 38 4.75 0.40 17.16
N GLY A 39 5.69 1.07 16.49
CA GLY A 39 7.13 0.98 16.75
C GLY A 39 7.84 -0.12 15.96
N VAL A 40 7.19 -0.76 14.99
CA VAL A 40 7.87 -1.70 14.08
C VAL A 40 8.75 -0.90 13.12
N ARG A 41 9.96 -1.38 12.86
CA ARG A 41 10.91 -0.67 11.99
C ARG A 41 10.51 -0.83 10.52
N LEU A 42 10.68 0.24 9.75
CA LEU A 42 10.35 0.26 8.32
C LEU A 42 11.12 -0.77 7.48
N PRO A 43 12.45 -1.00 7.69
CA PRO A 43 13.14 -2.09 7.01
C PRO A 43 12.55 -3.45 7.39
N GLY A 44 12.06 -4.20 6.40
CA GLY A 44 11.34 -5.48 6.58
C GLY A 44 9.81 -5.33 6.52
N LEU A 45 9.26 -4.12 6.67
CA LEU A 45 7.86 -3.82 6.35
C LEU A 45 7.70 -3.35 4.90
N SER A 46 8.64 -2.55 4.41
CA SER A 46 8.66 -2.04 3.04
C SER A 46 10.10 -2.00 2.49
N PRO A 47 10.47 -2.86 1.52
CA PRO A 47 9.70 -4.01 1.04
C PRO A 47 9.42 -5.02 2.17
N PRO A 48 8.26 -5.70 2.17
CA PRO A 48 7.91 -6.65 3.21
C PRO A 48 8.77 -7.91 3.13
N ASP A 49 9.18 -8.42 4.29
CA ASP A 49 9.70 -9.79 4.42
C ASP A 49 8.54 -10.80 4.60
N GLY A 50 8.87 -12.09 4.66
CA GLY A 50 7.85 -13.15 4.78
C GLY A 50 7.01 -13.07 6.07
N GLU A 51 7.54 -12.49 7.15
CA GLU A 51 6.76 -12.28 8.38
C GLU A 51 5.77 -11.13 8.19
N ALA A 52 6.22 -10.02 7.61
CA ALA A 52 5.39 -8.89 7.27
C ALA A 52 4.29 -9.25 6.26
N GLU A 53 4.60 -10.03 5.23
CA GLU A 53 3.62 -10.55 4.26
C GLU A 53 2.51 -11.38 4.96
N ALA A 54 2.90 -12.31 5.83
CA ALA A 54 1.95 -13.15 6.55
C ALA A 54 1.05 -12.33 7.48
N ARG A 55 1.63 -11.35 8.18
CA ARG A 55 0.88 -10.43 9.05
C ARG A 55 -0.07 -9.53 8.26
N TYR A 56 0.38 -8.97 7.13
CA TYR A 56 -0.47 -8.17 6.25
C TYR A 56 -1.65 -9.01 5.73
N GLY A 57 -1.39 -10.23 5.25
CA GLY A 57 -2.44 -11.15 4.80
C GLY A 57 -3.45 -11.47 5.89
N ALA A 58 -2.98 -11.71 7.12
CA ALA A 58 -3.85 -11.98 8.26
C ALA A 58 -4.59 -10.72 8.77
N TRP A 59 -4.04 -9.52 8.57
CA TRP A 59 -4.72 -8.27 8.85
C TRP A 59 -5.83 -8.02 7.82
N ARG A 60 -5.50 -8.15 6.53
CA ARG A 60 -6.42 -7.91 5.41
C ARG A 60 -7.64 -8.83 5.45
N SER A 61 -7.47 -10.09 5.86
CA SER A 61 -8.59 -11.04 6.00
C SER A 61 -9.52 -10.76 7.18
N ARG A 62 -9.12 -9.89 8.12
CA ARG A 62 -9.91 -9.49 9.30
C ARG A 62 -10.49 -8.09 9.19
N ALA A 63 -9.84 -7.22 8.42
CA ALA A 63 -10.25 -5.84 8.21
C ALA A 63 -11.28 -5.67 7.07
N CYS A 64 -11.45 -6.70 6.23
CA CYS A 64 -12.41 -6.76 5.13
C CYS A 64 -13.50 -7.81 5.39
#